data_AF-A0A151QRZ8-F1
#
_entry.id   AF-A0A151QRZ8-F1
#
_cell.length_a   1.000
_cell.length_b   1.000
_cell.length_c   1.000
_cell.angle_alpha   90.00
_cell.angle_beta   90.00
_cell.angle_gamma   90.00
#
_symmetry.space_group_name_H-M   'P 1'
#
loop_
_entity.id
_entity.type
_entity.pdbx_description
1 polymer ?
#
loop_
_entity_poly.entity_id
_entity_poly.type
_entity_poly.pdbx_seq_one_letter_code
_entity_poly.pdbx_strand_id
1 'polypeptide(L)'
;LTYEGSLKVKRNKLSLLARKYEPFEMEESESVQTMFGRFQTIVNELSFLGRTYDNFDHIDKLLRCLPRKRRPQVTALRASKNLEKLSLEELIELLKVHELELQ
;
A
#
# COMPACT_ATOMS: atom_id res chain seq x y z
N LEU A 1 8.88 -22.33 27.48
CA LEU A 1 9.05 -21.43 26.31
C LEU A 1 8.86 -20.01 26.80
N THR A 2 9.93 -19.20 26.85
CA THR A 2 9.97 -17.92 27.57
C THR A 2 9.25 -16.80 26.81
N TYR A 3 8.46 -16.00 27.54
CA TYR A 3 7.70 -14.85 27.04
C TYR A 3 8.60 -13.81 26.32
N GLU A 4 9.85 -13.62 26.78
CA GLU A 4 10.82 -12.74 26.14
C GLU A 4 11.24 -13.17 24.73
N GLY A 5 11.36 -14.49 24.49
CA GLY A 5 11.68 -15.02 23.17
C GLY A 5 10.60 -14.69 22.14
N SER A 6 9.33 -14.81 22.54
CA SER A 6 8.16 -14.44 21.72
C SER A 6 8.14 -12.94 21.40
N LEU A 7 8.41 -12.07 22.40
CA LEU A 7 8.48 -10.63 22.20
C LEU A 7 9.61 -10.21 21.26
N LYS A 8 10.80 -10.81 21.39
CA LYS A 8 11.94 -10.53 20.52
C LYS A 8 11.65 -10.90 19.07
N VAL A 9 11.05 -12.07 18.85
CA VAL A 9 10.63 -12.52 17.50
C VAL A 9 9.60 -11.56 16.91
N LYS A 10 8.60 -11.14 17.70
CA LYS A 10 7.58 -10.17 17.27
C LYS A 10 8.20 -8.83 16.85
N ARG A 11 9.12 -8.28 17.64
CA ARG A 11 9.82 -7.01 17.33
C ARG A 11 10.67 -7.13 16.07
N ASN A 12 11.40 -8.22 15.90
CA ASN A 12 12.21 -8.45 14.71
C ASN A 12 11.33 -8.52 13.45
N LYS A 13 10.19 -9.21 13.53
CA LYS A 13 9.25 -9.30 12.41
C LYS A 13 8.63 -7.95 12.06
N LEU A 14 8.23 -7.16 13.06
CA LEU A 14 7.74 -5.79 12.86
C LEU A 14 8.79 -4.90 12.16
N SER A 15 10.06 -4.99 12.59
CA SER A 15 11.16 -4.24 11.97
C SER A 15 11.37 -4.63 10.50
N LEU A 16 11.33 -5.93 10.18
CA LEU A 16 11.45 -6.41 8.81
C LEU A 16 10.29 -5.93 7.93
N LEU A 17 9.06 -6.00 8.43
CA LEU A 17 7.88 -5.55 7.70
C LEU A 17 7.88 -4.04 7.49
N ALA A 18 8.30 -3.26 8.50
CA ALA A 18 8.47 -1.81 8.34
C ALA A 18 9.50 -1.48 7.25
N ARG A 19 10.61 -2.23 7.16
CA ARG A 19 11.61 -2.09 6.08
C ARG A 19 11.09 -2.49 4.69
N LYS A 20 10.03 -3.28 4.60
CA LYS A 20 9.34 -3.57 3.33
C LYS A 20 8.28 -2.53 3.00
N TYR A 21 7.56 -2.04 4.01
CA TYR A 21 6.48 -1.08 3.86
C TYR A 21 6.99 0.33 3.52
N GLU A 22 8.05 0.79 4.20
CA GLU A 22 8.52 2.17 4.07
C GLU A 22 9.02 2.51 2.65
N PRO A 23 9.92 1.71 2.03
CA PRO A 23 10.34 1.94 0.65
C PRO A 23 9.44 1.23 -0.37
N PHE A 24 8.22 0.81 0.02
CA PHE A 24 7.32 0.12 -0.89
C PHE A 24 7.05 1.01 -2.12
N GLU A 25 7.32 0.49 -3.30
CA GLU A 25 7.05 1.13 -4.59
C GLU A 25 6.49 0.09 -5.56
N MET A 26 5.76 0.59 -6.55
CA MET A 26 5.30 -0.19 -7.69
C MET A 26 6.43 -0.27 -8.72
N GLU A 27 6.72 -1.46 -9.23
CA GLU A 27 7.71 -1.62 -10.28
C GLU A 27 7.16 -1.15 -11.64
N GLU A 28 8.04 -0.71 -12.55
CA GLU A 28 7.62 -0.12 -13.83
C GLU A 28 6.80 -1.05 -14.74
N SER A 29 7.04 -2.36 -14.65
CA SER A 29 6.37 -3.43 -15.42
C SER A 29 5.33 -4.20 -14.62
N GLU A 30 5.15 -3.85 -13.35
CA GLU A 30 4.16 -4.50 -12.51
C GLU A 30 2.76 -3.96 -12.81
N SER A 31 1.72 -4.79 -12.64
CA SER A 31 0.33 -4.35 -12.75
C SER A 31 -0.20 -3.80 -11.43
N VAL A 32 -1.24 -2.95 -11.47
CA VAL A 32 -1.89 -2.43 -10.25
C VAL A 32 -2.33 -3.58 -9.34
N GLN A 33 -2.88 -4.65 -9.90
CA GLN A 33 -3.36 -5.79 -9.12
C GLN A 33 -2.23 -6.53 -8.40
N THR A 34 -1.09 -6.75 -9.06
CA THR A 34 0.07 -7.42 -8.45
C THR A 34 0.65 -6.56 -7.33
N MET A 35 0.82 -5.26 -7.58
CA MET A 35 1.28 -4.31 -6.58
C MET A 35 0.36 -4.29 -5.36
N PHE A 36 -0.95 -4.20 -5.56
CA PHE A 36 -1.93 -4.19 -4.48
C PHE A 36 -1.90 -5.48 -3.65
N GLY A 37 -1.71 -6.64 -4.28
CA GLY A 37 -1.55 -7.91 -3.56
C GLY A 37 -0.31 -7.94 -2.63
N ARG A 38 0.83 -7.40 -3.09
CA ARG A 38 2.03 -7.25 -2.24
C ARG A 38 1.75 -6.29 -1.07
N PHE A 39 1.09 -5.17 -1.35
CA PHE A 39 0.72 -4.18 -0.34
C PHE A 39 -0.18 -4.79 0.75
N GLN A 40 -1.25 -5.48 0.36
CA GLN A 40 -2.18 -6.14 1.29
C GLN A 40 -1.47 -7.18 2.15
N THR A 41 -0.54 -7.95 1.57
CA THR A 41 0.25 -8.94 2.33
C THR A 41 1.02 -8.27 3.48
N ILE A 42 1.72 -7.16 3.19
CA ILE A 42 2.51 -6.44 4.20
C ILE A 42 1.59 -5.82 5.28
N VAL A 43 0.49 -5.17 4.87
CA VAL A 43 -0.45 -4.53 5.79
C VAL A 43 -1.11 -5.55 6.70
N ASN A 44 -1.54 -6.69 6.17
CA ASN A 44 -2.16 -7.76 6.96
C ASN A 44 -1.18 -8.34 7.98
N GLU A 45 0.08 -8.54 7.60
CA GLU A 45 1.12 -9.00 8.52
C GLU A 45 1.44 -7.97 9.62
N LEU A 46 1.46 -6.67 9.29
CA LEU A 46 1.64 -5.60 10.27
C LEU A 46 0.47 -5.53 11.24
N SER A 47 -0.76 -5.60 10.73
CA SER A 47 -1.99 -5.60 11.52
C SER A 47 -2.04 -6.77 12.49
N PHE A 48 -1.70 -7.98 12.03
CA PHE A 48 -1.60 -9.18 12.87
C PHE A 48 -0.59 -9.00 14.03
N LEU A 49 0.45 -8.20 13.84
CA LEU A 49 1.44 -7.90 14.89
C LEU A 49 1.06 -6.68 15.74
N GLY A 50 -0.10 -6.08 15.52
CA GLY A 50 -0.63 -4.94 16.28
C GLY A 50 -0.18 -3.57 15.79
N ARG A 51 0.31 -3.46 14.55
CA ARG A 51 0.55 -2.18 13.89
C ARG A 51 -0.46 -2.01 12.74
N THR A 52 -1.40 -1.11 12.92
CA THR A 52 -2.44 -0.79 11.94
C THR A 52 -2.22 0.62 11.40
N TYR A 53 -2.72 0.86 10.20
CA TYR A 53 -2.85 2.21 9.62
C TYR A 53 -4.31 2.42 9.26
N ASP A 54 -4.73 3.68 9.15
CA ASP A 54 -6.10 3.96 8.72
C ASP A 54 -6.24 3.87 7.18
N ASN A 55 -7.48 4.00 6.71
CA ASN A 55 -7.77 3.93 5.29
C ASN A 55 -7.09 5.05 4.49
N PHE A 56 -7.00 6.25 5.06
CA PHE A 56 -6.36 7.39 4.41
C PHE A 56 -4.85 7.15 4.25
N ASP A 57 -4.18 6.66 5.29
CA ASP A 57 -2.78 6.27 5.26
C ASP A 57 -2.50 5.25 4.15
N HIS A 58 -3.39 4.27 3.98
CA HIS A 58 -3.27 3.28 2.92
C HIS A 58 -3.43 3.89 1.52
N ILE A 59 -4.42 4.76 1.34
CA ILE A 59 -4.67 5.47 0.08
C ILE A 59 -3.50 6.36 -0.28
N ASP A 60 -3.04 7.20 0.65
CA ASP A 60 -1.92 8.11 0.40
C ASP A 60 -0.62 7.34 0.15
N LYS A 61 -0.39 6.21 0.87
CA LYS A 61 0.74 5.33 0.59
C LYS A 61 0.67 4.78 -0.83
N LEU A 62 -0.43 4.13 -1.23
CA LEU A 62 -0.58 3.57 -2.57
C LEU A 62 -0.37 4.62 -3.66
N LEU A 63 -0.93 5.83 -3.52
CA LEU A 63 -0.74 6.92 -4.46
C LEU A 63 0.72 7.39 -4.57
N ARG A 64 1.49 7.36 -3.46
CA ARG A 64 2.92 7.69 -3.46
C ARG A 64 3.79 6.60 -4.08
N CYS A 65 3.36 5.35 -3.98
CA CYS A 65 4.09 4.19 -4.49
C CYS A 65 3.97 4.03 -6.01
N LEU A 66 3.08 4.77 -6.67
CA LEU A 66 2.91 4.69 -8.12
C LEU A 66 4.14 5.23 -8.88
N PRO A 67 4.48 4.65 -10.05
CA PRO A 67 5.65 5.09 -10.81
C PRO A 67 5.50 6.53 -11.30
N ARG A 68 6.62 7.20 -11.58
CA ARG A 68 6.63 8.63 -11.94
C ARG A 68 5.75 8.97 -13.15
N LYS A 69 5.65 8.04 -14.12
CA LYS A 69 4.78 8.18 -15.29
C LYS A 69 3.29 8.34 -14.96
N ARG A 70 2.85 7.88 -13.77
CA ARG A 70 1.47 8.00 -13.29
C ARG A 70 1.20 9.25 -12.44
N ARG A 71 2.17 10.16 -12.29
CA ARG A 71 1.98 11.44 -11.55
C ARG A 71 0.80 12.29 -12.03
N PRO A 72 0.52 12.42 -13.35
CA PRO A 72 -0.65 13.16 -13.82
C PRO A 72 -1.97 12.56 -13.31
N GLN A 73 -2.12 11.22 -13.38
CA GLN A 73 -3.27 10.49 -12.86
C GLN A 73 -3.44 10.71 -11.35
N VAL A 74 -2.35 10.61 -10.58
CA VAL A 74 -2.35 10.87 -9.14
C VAL A 74 -2.82 12.30 -8.82
N THR A 75 -2.36 13.28 -9.60
CA THR A 75 -2.76 14.68 -9.43
C THR A 75 -4.25 14.87 -9.72
N ALA A 76 -4.75 14.26 -10.79
CA ALA A 76 -6.18 14.29 -11.14
C ALA A 76 -7.06 13.64 -10.08
N LEU A 77 -6.64 12.50 -9.52
CA LEU A 77 -7.35 11.84 -8.41
C LEU A 77 -7.40 12.73 -7.16
N ARG A 78 -6.27 13.33 -6.77
CA ARG A 78 -6.21 14.26 -5.62
C ARG A 78 -7.08 15.51 -5.81
N ALA A 79 -7.24 15.97 -7.05
CA ALA A 79 -8.06 17.15 -7.35
C ALA A 79 -9.56 16.83 -7.43
N SER A 80 -9.94 15.61 -7.79
CA SER A 80 -11.33 15.23 -8.08
C SER A 80 -12.02 14.38 -7.01
N LYS A 81 -11.26 13.72 -6.13
CA LYS A 81 -11.78 12.82 -5.10
C LYS A 81 -11.45 13.33 -3.70
N ASN A 82 -12.36 13.09 -2.76
CA ASN A 82 -12.06 13.25 -1.34
C ASN A 82 -11.40 11.96 -0.82
N LEU A 83 -10.08 12.01 -0.60
CA LEU A 83 -9.31 10.84 -0.17
C LEU A 83 -9.70 10.31 1.21
N GLU A 84 -10.28 11.14 2.09
CA GLU A 84 -10.73 10.69 3.42
C GLU A 84 -12.00 9.83 3.35
N LYS A 85 -12.76 9.93 2.26
CA LYS A 85 -14.02 9.20 2.05
C LYS A 85 -13.92 8.10 0.99
N LEU A 86 -12.84 8.09 0.22
CA LEU A 86 -12.59 7.10 -0.83
C LEU A 86 -12.28 5.75 -0.18
N SER A 87 -12.84 4.65 -0.69
CA SER A 87 -12.44 3.31 -0.25
C SER A 87 -11.17 2.84 -0.98
N LEU A 88 -10.48 1.84 -0.42
CA LEU A 88 -9.34 1.22 -1.09
C LEU A 88 -9.77 0.51 -2.38
N GLU A 89 -10.92 -0.16 -2.36
CA GLU A 89 -11.47 -0.84 -3.53
C GLU A 89 -11.74 0.14 -4.67
N GLU A 90 -12.39 1.27 -4.38
CA GLU A 90 -12.67 2.33 -5.35
C GLU A 90 -11.36 2.90 -5.93
N LEU A 91 -10.34 3.13 -5.09
CA LEU A 91 -9.03 3.58 -5.57
C LEU A 91 -8.43 2.59 -6.57
N ILE A 92 -8.43 1.30 -6.23
CA ILE A 92 -7.85 0.26 -7.09
C ILE A 92 -8.60 0.14 -8.42
N GLU A 93 -9.93 0.28 -8.42
CA GLU A 93 -10.72 0.32 -9.66
C GLU A 93 -10.34 1.52 -10.53
N LEU A 94 -10.25 2.73 -9.95
CA LEU A 94 -9.82 3.94 -10.66
C LEU A 94 -8.40 3.81 -11.24
N LEU A 95 -7.50 3.14 -10.52
CA LEU A 95 -6.13 2.91 -10.98
C LEU A 95 -6.08 1.90 -12.14
N LYS A 96 -6.93 0.87 -12.12
CA LYS A 96 -7.00 -0.16 -13.18
C LYS A 96 -7.61 0.35 -14.48
N VAL A 97 -8.62 1.22 -14.44
CA VAL A 97 -9.26 1.76 -15.65
C VAL A 97 -8.22 2.42 -16.55
N HIS A 98 -7.36 3.26 -15.97
CA HIS A 98 -6.27 3.90 -16.72
C HIS A 98 -5.12 2.96 -17.12
N GLU A 99 -4.96 1.80 -16.44
CA GLU A 99 -3.98 0.79 -16.84
C GLU A 99 -4.40 0.09 -18.14
N LEU A 100 -5.70 -0.11 -18.36
CA LEU A 100 -6.26 -0.70 -19.58
C LEU A 100 -6.24 0.27 -20.77
N GLU A 101 -6.30 1.58 -20.53
CA GLU A 101 -6.23 2.62 -21.58
C GLU A 101 -4.81 2.83 -22.13
N LEU A 102 -3.78 2.32 -21.42
CA LEU A 102 -2.37 2.47 -21.76
C LEU A 102 -1.75 1.20 -22.37
N GLN A 103 -2.54 0.14 -22.56
CA GLN A 103 -2.17 -1.08 -23.30
C GLN A 103 -2.56 -0.96 -24.78
#